data_AF-A0A178E0H0-F1
#
_entry.id   AF-A0A178E0H0-F1
#
_cell.length_a   1.000
_cell.length_b   1.000
_cell.length_c   1.000
_cell.angle_alpha   90.00
_cell.angle_beta   90.00
_cell.angle_gamma   90.00
#
_symmetry.space_group_name_H-M   'P 1'
#
loop_
_entity.id
_entity.type
_entity.pdbx_description
1 polymer ?
#
loop_
_entity_poly.entity_id
_entity_poly.type
_entity_poly.pdbx_seq_one_letter_code
_entity_poly.pdbx_strand_id
1 'polypeptide(L)'
;MALGTTLPAWPALIMNANYPMVALLLGVHAICSDPSTFVSEQMPSTLANAATPIPSSALILSYTLGNIFFLLAGFAVLCTVWTRDAGVTKGYLFIVACADLGHIYSSYQVMGPKVFWDFQNYNPTMWGNIGFSAFLHVNRGLTLIGAFGKVGRK
;
A
#
# COMPACT_ATOMS: atom_id res chain seq x y z
N MET A 1 -10.77 -3.40 -24.67
CA MET A 1 -9.55 -2.97 -23.95
C MET A 1 -9.72 -1.51 -23.60
N ALA A 2 -9.92 -1.19 -22.32
CA ALA A 2 -10.12 0.19 -21.88
C ALA A 2 -8.80 0.70 -21.27
N LEU A 3 -8.34 1.88 -21.68
CA LEU A 3 -7.16 2.61 -21.15
C LEU A 3 -5.75 2.15 -21.54
N GLY A 4 -5.56 1.28 -22.53
CA GLY A 4 -4.21 1.01 -23.06
C GLY A 4 -3.26 0.22 -22.14
N THR A 5 -3.80 -0.39 -21.07
CA THR A 5 -3.04 -1.24 -20.12
C THR A 5 -3.15 -2.72 -20.48
N THR A 6 -2.29 -3.55 -19.87
CA THR A 6 -2.33 -5.02 -19.97
C THR A 6 -3.40 -5.65 -19.06
N LEU A 7 -4.12 -4.84 -18.27
CA LEU A 7 -5.05 -5.27 -17.24
C LEU A 7 -6.52 -5.22 -17.73
N PRO A 8 -7.40 -6.11 -17.20
CA PRO A 8 -8.84 -5.99 -17.41
C PRO A 8 -9.41 -4.70 -16.77
N ALA A 9 -10.60 -4.26 -17.17
CA ALA A 9 -11.13 -2.94 -16.82
C ALA A 9 -11.23 -2.66 -15.30
N TRP A 10 -11.63 -3.66 -14.50
CA TRP A 10 -11.74 -3.53 -13.04
C TRP A 10 -10.36 -3.45 -12.34
N PRO A 11 -9.43 -4.40 -12.58
CA PRO A 11 -8.05 -4.27 -12.12
C PRO A 11 -7.37 -3.00 -12.63
N ALA A 12 -7.66 -2.57 -13.87
CA ALA A 12 -7.13 -1.32 -14.42
C ALA A 12 -7.73 -0.06 -13.77
N LEU A 13 -8.83 -0.15 -13.02
CA LEU A 13 -9.37 0.99 -12.27
C LEU A 13 -8.75 1.06 -10.88
N ILE A 14 -8.62 -0.09 -10.21
CA ILE A 14 -8.16 -0.18 -8.81
C ILE A 14 -6.62 -0.23 -8.71
N MET A 15 -5.96 -0.93 -9.62
CA MET A 15 -4.52 -1.18 -9.56
C MET A 15 -3.71 -0.27 -10.47
N ASN A 16 -4.38 0.41 -11.40
CA ASN A 16 -3.72 1.40 -12.22
C ASN A 16 -3.68 2.75 -11.49
N ALA A 17 -2.80 3.62 -12.00
CA ALA A 17 -2.38 4.93 -11.51
C ALA A 17 -3.30 5.77 -10.59
N ASN A 18 -4.63 5.63 -10.65
CA ASN A 18 -5.54 6.50 -9.92
C ASN A 18 -5.65 6.22 -8.42
N TYR A 19 -5.61 4.97 -7.96
CA TYR A 19 -5.81 4.66 -6.53
C TYR A 19 -4.51 4.33 -5.79
N PRO A 20 -3.64 3.42 -6.27
CA PRO A 20 -2.44 3.03 -5.53
C PRO A 20 -1.36 4.12 -5.59
N MET A 21 -1.17 4.78 -6.74
CA MET A 21 -0.20 5.87 -6.80
C MET A 21 -0.66 7.08 -6.00
N VAL A 22 -1.95 7.43 -6.07
CA VAL A 22 -2.47 8.54 -5.27
C VAL A 22 -2.34 8.21 -3.79
N ALA A 23 -2.67 6.98 -3.35
CA ALA A 23 -2.45 6.56 -1.97
C ALA A 23 -0.96 6.64 -1.55
N LEU A 24 -0.05 6.16 -2.40
CA LEU A 24 1.39 6.24 -2.12
C LEU A 24 1.89 7.69 -2.07
N LEU A 25 1.48 8.54 -3.01
CA LEU A 25 1.86 9.96 -3.04
C LEU A 25 1.24 10.75 -1.88
N LEU A 26 0.01 10.43 -1.46
CA LEU A 26 -0.58 10.97 -0.24
C LEU A 26 0.20 10.53 1.00
N GLY A 27 0.67 9.28 1.04
CA GLY A 27 1.58 8.80 2.08
C GLY A 27 2.91 9.56 2.10
N VAL A 28 3.53 9.79 0.94
CA VAL A 28 4.72 10.64 0.82
C VAL A 28 4.44 12.05 1.34
N HIS A 29 3.32 12.63 0.94
CA HIS A 29 2.93 13.96 1.38
C HIS A 29 2.73 14.02 2.89
N ALA A 30 2.05 13.04 3.50
CA ALA A 30 1.86 12.97 4.94
C ALA A 30 3.20 12.90 5.70
N ILE A 31 4.13 12.06 5.24
CA ILE A 31 5.48 11.91 5.82
C ILE A 31 6.29 13.20 5.69
N CYS A 32 6.24 13.87 4.54
CA CYS A 32 7.02 15.07 4.29
C CYS A 32 6.46 16.31 5.01
N SER A 33 5.15 16.40 5.17
CA SER A 33 4.46 17.52 5.82
C SER A 33 4.60 17.47 7.34
N ASP A 34 4.38 16.30 7.95
CA ASP A 34 4.55 16.10 9.39
C ASP A 34 4.96 14.65 9.72
N PRO A 35 6.27 14.35 9.72
CA PRO A 35 6.76 13.00 9.99
C PRO A 35 6.48 12.57 11.44
N SER A 36 6.30 13.51 12.36
CA SER A 36 6.08 13.21 13.78
C SER A 36 4.67 12.70 14.02
N THR A 37 3.68 13.35 13.39
CA THR A 37 2.29 12.90 13.38
C THR A 37 2.14 11.58 12.61
N PHE A 38 2.83 11.43 11.48
CA PHE A 38 2.80 10.17 10.74
C PHE A 38 3.29 8.97 11.58
N VAL A 39 4.34 9.14 12.39
CA VAL A 39 4.88 8.08 13.25
C VAL A 39 3.94 7.78 14.42
N SER A 40 3.34 8.79 15.04
CA SER A 40 2.43 8.59 16.18
C SER A 40 1.10 7.93 15.75
N GLU A 41 0.62 8.24 14.55
CA GLU A 41 -0.61 7.67 13.99
C GLU A 41 -0.45 6.22 13.49
N GLN A 42 0.73 5.62 13.59
CA GLN A 42 0.90 4.18 13.32
C GLN A 42 0.21 3.29 14.38
N MET A 43 -0.26 3.87 15.49
CA MET A 43 -1.00 3.19 16.57
C MET A 43 -2.33 3.91 16.85
N PRO A 44 -3.32 3.22 17.45
CA PRO A 44 -4.53 3.88 17.93
C PRO A 44 -4.19 5.02 18.89
N SER A 45 -4.86 6.16 18.77
CA SER A 45 -4.60 7.34 19.60
C SER A 45 -4.77 7.07 21.11
N THR A 46 -5.56 6.07 21.48
CA THR A 46 -5.77 5.61 22.86
C THR A 46 -4.59 4.84 23.44
N LEU A 47 -3.75 4.26 22.58
CA LEU A 47 -2.59 3.43 22.94
C LEU A 47 -1.27 4.03 22.46
N ALA A 48 -1.34 5.12 21.69
CA ALA A 48 -0.18 5.91 21.32
C ALA A 48 0.45 6.44 22.61
N ASN A 49 1.47 5.73 23.10
CA ASN A 49 2.36 6.26 24.10
C ASN A 49 3.05 7.45 23.44
N ALA A 50 2.56 8.65 23.76
CA ALA A 50 3.11 9.93 23.33
C ALA A 50 4.48 10.13 23.98
N ALA A 51 5.46 9.31 23.60
CA ALA A 51 6.86 9.56 23.87
C ALA A 51 7.24 10.79 23.03
N THR A 52 6.92 11.95 23.56
CA THR A 52 7.39 13.23 23.06
C THR A 52 8.69 13.54 23.79
N PRO A 53 9.81 13.78 23.07
CA PRO A 53 9.92 13.86 21.61
C PRO A 53 10.02 12.48 20.94
N ILE A 54 9.46 12.36 19.73
CA ILE A 54 9.67 11.18 18.86
C ILE A 54 11.18 11.02 18.63
N PRO A 55 11.78 9.83 18.82
CA PRO A 55 13.21 9.62 18.60
C PRO A 55 13.63 10.00 17.17
N SER A 56 14.76 10.68 17.02
CA SER A 56 15.27 11.09 15.69
C SER A 56 15.47 9.91 14.74
N SER A 57 15.79 8.71 15.26
CA SER A 57 15.87 7.48 14.47
C SER A 57 14.53 7.11 13.82
N ALA A 58 13.41 7.30 14.50
CA ALA A 58 12.08 7.04 13.95
C ALA A 58 11.71 8.04 12.85
N LEU A 59 12.12 9.31 12.98
CA LEU A 59 11.94 10.32 11.94
C LEU A 59 12.75 9.99 10.67
N ILE A 60 14.00 9.55 10.81
CA ILE A 60 14.83 9.12 9.67
C ILE A 60 14.18 7.93 8.95
N LEU A 61 13.66 6.96 9.71
CA LEU A 61 12.95 5.82 9.13
C LEU A 61 11.66 6.24 8.42
N SER A 62 10.91 7.20 8.98
CA SER A 62 9.72 7.77 8.35
C SER A 62 10.05 8.39 6.99
N TYR A 63 11.07 9.25 6.91
CA TYR A 63 11.51 9.83 5.62
C TYR A 63 12.00 8.78 4.62
N THR A 64 12.70 7.75 5.11
CA THR A 64 13.15 6.63 4.26
C THR A 64 11.95 5.87 3.69
N LEU A 65 10.91 5.65 4.49
CA LEU A 65 9.66 5.03 4.05
C LEU A 65 8.95 5.90 2.99
N GLY A 66 8.93 7.22 3.18
CA GLY A 66 8.40 8.16 2.18
C GLY A 66 9.12 8.03 0.83
N ASN A 67 10.45 7.94 0.84
CA ASN A 67 11.20 7.69 -0.41
C ASN A 67 10.79 6.35 -1.06
N ILE A 68 10.67 5.28 -0.26
CA ILE A 68 10.23 3.97 -0.76
C ILE A 68 8.82 4.03 -1.36
N PHE A 69 7.89 4.80 -0.78
CA PHE A 69 6.55 5.00 -1.33
C PHE A 69 6.59 5.69 -2.70
N PHE A 70 7.42 6.73 -2.85
CA PHE A 70 7.63 7.39 -4.12
C PHE A 70 8.20 6.43 -5.18
N LEU A 71 9.20 5.63 -4.80
CA LEU A 71 9.79 4.59 -5.66
C LEU A 71 8.74 3.56 -6.10
N LEU A 72 7.95 3.03 -5.15
CA LEU A 72 6.88 2.06 -5.42
C LEU A 72 5.81 2.62 -6.34
N ALA A 73 5.48 3.91 -6.21
CA ALA A 73 4.56 4.59 -7.11
C ALA A 73 5.13 4.56 -8.53
N GLY A 74 6.38 4.97 -8.74
CA GLY A 74 7.04 4.91 -10.04
C GLY A 74 7.05 3.50 -10.64
N PHE A 75 7.39 2.48 -9.85
CA PHE A 75 7.37 1.08 -10.28
C PHE A 75 5.97 0.60 -10.67
N ALA A 76 4.92 1.03 -9.97
CA ALA A 76 3.55 0.71 -10.35
C ALA A 76 3.25 1.16 -11.78
N VAL A 77 3.57 2.41 -12.14
CA VAL A 77 3.36 2.90 -13.52
C VAL A 77 4.19 2.13 -14.54
N LEU A 78 5.45 1.85 -14.22
CA LEU A 78 6.33 1.09 -15.11
C LEU A 78 5.74 -0.29 -15.42
N CYS A 79 5.26 -1.00 -14.40
CA CYS A 79 4.82 -2.38 -14.49
C CYS A 79 3.34 -2.58 -14.86
N THR A 80 2.49 -1.56 -14.75
CA THR A 80 1.06 -1.66 -15.11
C THR A 80 0.65 -0.80 -16.31
N VAL A 81 1.32 0.32 -16.55
CA VAL A 81 0.99 1.24 -17.66
C VAL A 81 1.97 1.11 -18.81
N TRP A 82 3.27 1.20 -18.56
CA TRP A 82 4.27 1.27 -19.63
C TRP A 82 4.65 -0.08 -20.21
N THR A 83 4.76 -1.12 -19.38
CA THR A 83 5.07 -2.45 -19.89
C THR A 83 3.93 -3.01 -20.72
N ARG A 84 4.29 -3.61 -21.86
CA ARG A 84 3.36 -4.38 -22.71
C ARG A 84 3.46 -5.88 -22.45
N ASP A 85 4.41 -6.30 -21.62
CA ASP A 85 4.62 -7.69 -21.25
C ASP A 85 3.71 -8.08 -20.08
N ALA A 86 2.77 -8.98 -20.36
CA ALA A 86 1.85 -9.49 -19.36
C ALA A 86 2.55 -10.31 -18.25
N GLY A 87 3.70 -10.93 -18.55
CA GLY A 87 4.52 -11.64 -17.57
C GLY A 87 5.08 -10.69 -16.52
N VAL A 88 5.59 -9.53 -16.95
CA VAL A 88 6.09 -8.49 -16.04
C VAL A 88 4.97 -7.97 -15.15
N THR A 89 3.80 -7.66 -15.71
CA THR A 89 2.64 -7.20 -14.92
C THR A 89 2.19 -8.26 -13.91
N LYS A 90 2.10 -9.53 -14.30
CA LYS A 90 1.73 -10.63 -13.38
C LYS A 90 2.77 -10.82 -12.27
N GLY A 91 4.05 -10.82 -12.63
CA GLY A 91 5.14 -10.93 -11.65
C GLY A 91 5.12 -9.79 -10.64
N TYR A 92 4.96 -8.55 -11.13
CA TYR A 92 4.79 -7.38 -10.27
C TYR A 92 3.59 -7.51 -9.32
N LEU A 93 2.41 -7.88 -9.83
CA LEU A 93 1.21 -8.06 -8.99
C LEU A 93 1.41 -9.11 -7.91
N PHE A 94 2.10 -10.21 -8.23
CA PHE A 94 2.41 -11.27 -7.26
C PHE A 94 3.37 -10.79 -6.18
N ILE A 95 4.48 -10.13 -6.57
CA ILE A 95 5.47 -9.60 -5.63
C ILE A 95 4.83 -8.59 -4.69
N VAL A 96 4.02 -7.67 -5.22
CA VAL A 96 3.35 -6.65 -4.40
C VAL A 96 2.28 -7.28 -3.51
N ALA A 97 1.56 -8.31 -3.98
CA ALA A 97 0.64 -9.05 -3.11
C ALA A 97 1.35 -9.67 -1.90
N CYS A 98 2.56 -10.22 -2.09
CA CYS A 98 3.38 -10.69 -0.98
C CYS A 98 3.84 -9.55 -0.06
N ALA A 99 4.19 -8.39 -0.62
CA ALA A 99 4.58 -7.21 0.15
C ALA A 99 3.44 -6.66 1.02
N ASP A 100 2.19 -6.68 0.53
CA ASP A 100 1.01 -6.29 1.30
C ASP A 100 0.89 -7.12 2.60
N LEU A 101 1.12 -8.43 2.51
CA LEU A 101 1.09 -9.32 3.68
C LEU A 101 2.22 -9.00 4.66
N GLY A 102 3.41 -8.70 4.16
CA GLY A 102 4.55 -8.30 4.99
C GLY A 102 4.25 -7.03 5.79
N HIS A 103 3.65 -6.03 5.16
CA HIS A 103 3.26 -4.78 5.80
C HIS A 103 2.15 -4.95 6.84
N ILE A 104 1.12 -5.76 6.53
CA ILE A 104 0.06 -6.10 7.50
C ILE A 104 0.65 -6.87 8.69
N TYR A 105 1.55 -7.81 8.44
CA TYR A 105 2.23 -8.59 9.48
C TYR A 105 3.11 -7.72 10.38
N SER A 106 3.84 -6.73 9.84
CA SER A 106 4.61 -5.81 10.68
C SER A 106 3.71 -5.03 11.65
N SER A 107 2.52 -4.62 11.20
CA SER A 107 1.54 -3.96 12.07
C SER A 107 1.00 -4.92 13.14
N TYR A 108 0.65 -6.16 12.76
CA TYR A 108 0.20 -7.20 13.68
C TYR A 108 1.24 -7.53 14.77
N GLN A 109 2.51 -7.65 14.39
CA GLN A 109 3.60 -7.96 15.33
C GLN A 109 3.79 -6.89 16.40
N VAL A 110 3.68 -5.61 16.03
CA VAL A 110 3.93 -4.49 16.95
C VAL A 110 2.68 -4.15 17.77
N MET A 111 1.50 -4.14 17.17
CA MET A 111 0.22 -3.84 17.86
C MET A 111 -0.23 -4.98 18.77
N GLY A 112 0.12 -6.22 18.43
CA GLY A 112 -0.40 -7.41 19.07
C GLY A 112 -1.84 -7.74 18.67
N PRO A 113 -2.29 -8.98 18.93
CA PRO A 113 -3.56 -9.49 18.40
C PRO A 113 -4.79 -8.73 18.93
N LYS A 114 -4.79 -8.27 20.18
CA LYS A 114 -5.94 -7.57 20.77
C LYS A 114 -6.24 -6.25 20.07
N VAL A 115 -5.20 -5.47 19.77
CA VAL A 115 -5.31 -4.16 19.15
C VAL A 115 -5.52 -4.30 17.65
N PHE A 116 -4.83 -5.26 17.02
CA PHE A 116 -4.98 -5.50 15.60
C PHE A 116 -6.39 -5.92 15.19
N TRP A 117 -7.07 -6.75 15.98
CA TRP A 117 -8.46 -7.17 15.66
C TRP A 117 -9.53 -6.16 16.09
N ASP A 118 -9.15 -5.06 16.74
CA ASP A 118 -10.07 -4.02 17.19
C ASP A 118 -10.23 -2.91 16.14
N PHE A 119 -10.96 -3.24 15.06
CA PHE A 119 -11.19 -2.33 13.93
C PHE A 119 -11.97 -1.06 14.30
N GLN A 120 -12.63 -1.02 15.47
CA GLN A 120 -13.42 0.15 15.89
C GLN A 120 -12.52 1.32 16.32
N ASN A 121 -11.32 1.03 16.81
CA ASN A 121 -10.36 2.03 17.29
C ASN A 121 -9.31 2.42 16.24
N TYR A 122 -9.48 1.99 14.98
CA TYR A 122 -8.55 2.31 13.91
C TYR A 122 -8.66 3.78 13.49
N ASN A 123 -7.53 4.47 13.49
CA ASN A 123 -7.43 5.80 12.91
C ASN A 123 -7.35 5.73 11.36
N PRO A 124 -7.47 6.87 10.64
CA PRO A 124 -7.39 6.89 9.18
C PRO A 124 -6.09 6.29 8.61
N THR A 125 -4.96 6.54 9.26
CA THR A 125 -3.63 6.04 8.85
C THR A 125 -3.56 4.52 8.96
N MET A 126 -4.13 3.92 10.01
CA MET A 126 -4.25 2.47 10.18
C MET A 126 -5.19 1.84 9.16
N TRP A 127 -6.31 2.49 8.82
CA TRP A 127 -7.20 2.04 7.75
C TRP A 127 -6.50 2.04 6.39
N GLY A 128 -5.67 3.04 6.11
CA GLY A 128 -4.82 3.09 4.92
C GLY A 128 -3.77 1.97 4.91
N ASN A 129 -3.08 1.76 6.04
CA ASN A 129 -2.00 0.79 6.12
C ASN A 129 -2.48 -0.66 6.11
N ILE A 130 -3.54 -0.99 6.87
CA ILE A 130 -4.00 -2.38 7.03
C ILE A 130 -5.19 -2.65 6.11
N GLY A 131 -6.24 -1.82 6.19
CA GLY A 131 -7.50 -2.05 5.48
C GLY A 131 -7.34 -1.94 3.97
N PHE A 132 -6.76 -0.83 3.49
CA PHE A 132 -6.55 -0.61 2.06
C PHE A 132 -5.54 -1.61 1.48
N SER A 133 -4.48 -1.95 2.21
CA SER A 133 -3.53 -3.00 1.79
C SER A 133 -4.18 -4.39 1.68
N ALA A 134 -5.03 -4.77 2.64
CA ALA A 134 -5.77 -6.03 2.57
C ALA A 134 -6.74 -6.06 1.37
N PHE A 135 -7.44 -4.95 1.12
CA PHE A 135 -8.31 -4.79 -0.03
C PHE A 135 -7.53 -4.94 -1.35
N LEU A 136 -6.38 -4.29 -1.47
CA LEU A 136 -5.54 -4.40 -2.66
C LEU A 136 -4.97 -5.81 -2.82
N HIS A 137 -4.53 -6.47 -1.74
CA HIS A 137 -4.04 -7.85 -1.78
C HIS A 137 -5.07 -8.81 -2.38
N VAL A 138 -6.32 -8.76 -1.90
CA VAL A 138 -7.41 -9.60 -2.42
C VAL A 138 -7.65 -9.33 -3.89
N ASN A 139 -7.72 -8.06 -4.29
CA ASN A 139 -7.90 -7.71 -5.70
C ASN A 139 -6.73 -8.22 -6.57
N ARG A 140 -5.49 -8.14 -6.08
CA ARG A 140 -4.28 -8.65 -6.77
C ARG A 140 -4.35 -10.16 -6.94
N GLY A 141 -4.70 -10.90 -5.90
CA GLY A 141 -4.93 -12.34 -5.97
C GLY A 141 -6.02 -12.71 -6.98
N LEU A 142 -7.18 -12.05 -6.92
CA LEU A 142 -8.29 -12.25 -7.86
C LEU A 142 -7.91 -11.95 -9.32
N THR A 143 -7.06 -10.94 -9.54
CA THR A 143 -6.56 -10.58 -10.86
C THR A 143 -5.59 -11.63 -11.40
N LEU A 144 -4.72 -12.19 -10.54
CA LEU A 144 -3.76 -13.22 -10.92
C LEU A 144 -4.44 -14.54 -11.31
N ILE A 145 -5.49 -14.95 -10.59
CA ILE A 145 -6.28 -16.15 -10.93
C ILE A 145 -7.22 -15.93 -12.14
N GLY A 146 -7.30 -14.71 -12.66
CA GLY A 146 -8.09 -14.37 -13.84
C GLY A 146 -9.58 -14.17 -13.60
N ALA A 147 -10.01 -13.92 -12.35
CA ALA A 147 -11.43 -13.71 -12.01
C ALA A 147 -12.05 -12.51 -12.75
N PHE A 148 -11.24 -11.52 -13.11
CA PHE A 148 -11.67 -10.32 -13.86
C PHE A 148 -11.33 -10.37 -15.36
N GLY A 149 -10.80 -11.50 -15.85
CA GLY A 149 -10.33 -11.67 -17.23
C GLY A 149 -8.83 -11.96 -17.31
N LYS A 150 -8.37 -12.39 -18.50
CA LYS A 150 -6.95 -12.69 -18.72
C LYS A 150 -6.12 -11.41 -18.74
N VAL A 151 -5.06 -11.37 -17.93
CA VAL A 151 -4.02 -10.33 -17.99
C VAL A 151 -3.16 -10.56 -19.23
N GLY A 152 -3.06 -9.54 -20.09
CA GLY A 152 -2.41 -9.58 -21.39
C GLY A 152 -3.39 -9.45 -22.56
N ARG A 153 -2.90 -8.89 -23.68
CA ARG A 153 -3.64 -8.82 -24.95
C ARG A 153 -3.88 -10.25 -25.48
N LYS A 154 -5.10 -10.53 -25.94
CA LYS A 154 -5.27 -11.50 -27.01
C LYS A 154 -4.74 -10.89 -28.30
#